data_AF-A0A2V2RZN2-F1
#
_entry.id   AF-A0A2V2RZN2-F1
#
_cell.length_a   1.000
_cell.length_b   1.000
_cell.length_c   1.000
_cell.angle_alpha   90.00
_cell.angle_beta   90.00
_cell.angle_gamma   90.00
#
_symmetry.space_group_name_H-M   'P 1'
#
loop_
_entity.id
_entity.type
_entity.pdbx_description
1 polymer ?
#
loop_
_entity_poly.entity_id
_entity_poly.type
_entity_poly.pdbx_seq_one_letter_code
_entity_poly.pdbx_strand_id
1 'polypeptide(L)'
;MKLRLDLLEHLTAEDILEEVLANNHRYKPEPLLSKTGTGSLSSASIEERAQEEARSTALIERLKKRAQQSGRANETKSFRFKKRRS
;
A
#
# COMPACT_ATOMS: atom_id res chain seq x y z
N MET A 1 -7.88 -6.00 -2.47
CA MET A 1 -6.67 -5.74 -1.65
C MET A 1 -6.89 -6.13 -0.19
N LYS A 2 -5.87 -6.67 0.49
CA LYS A 2 -5.90 -6.90 1.95
C LYS A 2 -5.43 -5.64 2.67
N LEU A 3 -6.31 -5.02 3.45
CA LEU A 3 -6.00 -3.79 4.19
C LEU A 3 -5.33 -4.12 5.53
N ARG A 4 -4.08 -3.68 5.70
CA ARG A 4 -3.34 -3.72 6.97
C ARG A 4 -3.09 -2.29 7.45
N LEU A 5 -3.98 -1.82 8.32
CA LEU A 5 -3.95 -0.44 8.82
C LEU A 5 -2.67 -0.12 9.59
N ASP A 6 -2.08 -1.13 10.23
CA ASP A 6 -0.83 -1.00 10.98
C ASP A 6 0.40 -0.67 10.11
N LEU A 7 0.31 -0.86 8.80
CA LEU A 7 1.41 -0.58 7.86
C LEU A 7 1.23 0.76 7.12
N LEU A 8 0.13 1.48 7.36
CA LEU A 8 -0.20 2.71 6.64
C LEU A 8 0.85 3.81 6.84
N GLU A 9 1.46 3.90 8.03
CA GLU A 9 2.51 4.88 8.32
C GLU A 9 3.77 4.71 7.46
N HIS A 10 3.93 3.54 6.83
CA HIS A 10 5.07 3.23 5.96
C HIS A 10 4.74 3.24 4.47
N LEU A 11 3.47 3.50 4.13
CA LEU A 11 2.99 3.59 2.75
C LEU A 11 3.48 4.89 2.12
N THR A 12 4.01 4.81 0.91
CA THR A 12 4.43 6.01 0.16
C THR A 12 3.49 6.33 -0.98
N ALA A 13 3.56 7.55 -1.49
CA ALA A 13 2.76 7.99 -2.63
C ALA A 13 3.06 7.17 -3.90
N GLU A 14 4.31 6.71 -4.06
CA GLU A 14 4.72 5.85 -5.17
C GLU A 14 4.06 4.47 -5.11
N ASP A 15 3.91 3.88 -3.92
CA ASP A 15 3.21 2.60 -3.77
C ASP A 15 1.74 2.73 -4.19
N ILE A 16 1.10 3.86 -3.85
CA ILE A 16 -0.28 4.16 -4.23
C ILE A 16 -0.38 4.35 -5.75
N LEU A 17 0.58 5.08 -6.35
CA LEU A 17 0.61 5.32 -7.79
C LEU A 17 0.78 4.01 -8.58
N GLU A 18 1.65 3.10 -8.13
CA GLU A 18 1.86 1.78 -8.74
C GLU A 18 0.54 0.98 -8.76
N GLU A 19 -0.18 0.98 -7.64
CA GLU A 19 -1.46 0.29 -7.50
C GLU A 19 -2.56 0.92 -8.39
N VAL A 20 -2.61 2.25 -8.48
CA VAL A 20 -3.56 2.98 -9.33
C VAL A 20 -3.30 2.68 -10.80
N LEU A 21 -2.06 2.77 -11.25
CA LEU A 21 -1.69 2.48 -12.65
C LEU A 21 -2.00 1.03 -13.03
N ALA A 22 -1.75 0.08 -12.13
CA ALA A 22 -2.02 -1.34 -12.36
C ALA A 22 -3.52 -1.70 -12.42
N ASN A 23 -4.39 -0.85 -11.88
CA ASN A 23 -5.85 -1.04 -11.92
C ASN A 23 -6.55 -0.09 -12.90
N ASN A 24 -5.82 0.86 -13.50
CA ASN A 24 -6.38 1.90 -14.35
C ASN A 24 -7.08 1.33 -15.60
N HIS A 25 -6.62 0.19 -16.13
CA HIS A 25 -7.27 -0.46 -17.29
C HIS A 25 -8.69 -0.95 -16.98
N ARG A 26 -9.02 -1.19 -15.71
CA ARG A 26 -10.38 -1.56 -15.27
C ARG A 26 -11.25 -0.35 -14.99
N TYR A 27 -10.69 0.85 -14.95
CA TYR A 27 -11.41 2.08 -14.71
C TYR A 27 -12.26 2.44 -15.92
N LYS A 28 -13.58 2.42 -15.73
CA LYS A 28 -14.53 2.96 -16.69
C LYS A 28 -14.97 4.33 -16.20
N PRO A 29 -14.70 5.42 -16.95
CA PRO A 29 -15.11 6.76 -16.55
C PRO A 29 -16.64 6.89 -16.51
N GLU A 30 -17.34 6.09 -17.31
CA GLU A 30 -18.80 6.01 -17.31
C GLU A 30 -19.30 5.22 -16.10
N PRO A 31 -20.21 5.79 -15.30
CA PRO A 31 -20.83 5.09 -14.17
C PRO A 31 -21.78 4.00 -14.70
N LEU A 32 -21.61 2.77 -14.21
CA LEU A 32 -22.41 1.62 -14.66
C LEU A 32 -23.91 1.76 -14.38
N LEU A 33 -24.32 2.52 -13.36
CA LEU A 33 -25.72 2.81 -13.03
C LEU A 33 -25.82 4.21 -12.39
N SER A 34 -26.57 5.09 -13.06
CA SER A 34 -26.78 6.50 -12.75
C SER A 34 -27.05 6.82 -11.26
N LYS A 35 -26.27 7.76 -10.68
CA LYS A 35 -26.73 9.04 -10.07
C LYS A 35 -25.73 9.73 -9.14
N THR A 36 -24.62 9.11 -8.77
CA THR A 36 -23.65 9.74 -7.83
C THR A 36 -22.20 9.50 -8.23
N GLY A 37 -21.68 10.28 -9.19
CA GLY A 37 -20.25 10.62 -9.27
C GLY A 37 -19.25 9.53 -9.70
N THR A 38 -18.35 9.95 -10.58
CA THR A 38 -17.00 9.42 -10.88
C THR A 38 -16.81 7.90 -10.93
N GLY A 39 -16.82 7.37 -12.16
CA GLY A 39 -16.16 6.14 -12.63
C GLY A 39 -16.31 4.83 -11.83
N SER A 40 -16.51 3.72 -12.53
CA SER A 40 -16.65 2.40 -11.90
C SER A 40 -15.55 1.45 -12.35
N LEU A 41 -15.06 0.61 -11.43
CA LEU A 41 -14.15 -0.48 -11.78
C LEU A 41 -14.96 -1.67 -12.29
N SER A 42 -14.60 -2.18 -13.46
CA SER A 42 -15.18 -3.44 -13.97
C SER A 42 -14.80 -4.61 -13.05
N SER A 43 -15.66 -5.64 -13.00
CA SER A 43 -15.39 -6.87 -12.27
C SER A 43 -14.04 -7.47 -12.67
N ALA A 44 -13.23 -7.88 -11.68
CA ALA A 44 -11.97 -8.56 -11.94
C ALA A 44 -12.25 -9.98 -12.47
N SER A 45 -11.50 -10.42 -13.48
CA SER A 45 -11.38 -11.83 -13.79
C SER A 45 -10.66 -12.58 -12.65
N ILE A 46 -10.74 -13.92 -12.67
CA ILE A 46 -10.01 -14.77 -11.69
C ILE A 46 -8.50 -14.51 -11.76
N GLU A 47 -7.96 -14.33 -12.97
CA GLU A 47 -6.55 -14.06 -13.22
C GLU A 47 -6.14 -12.69 -12.70
N GLU A 48 -6.95 -11.66 -12.97
CA GLU A 48 -6.72 -10.31 -12.47
C GLU A 48 -6.75 -10.26 -10.94
N ARG A 49 -7.65 -11.03 -10.31
CA ARG A 49 -7.72 -11.17 -8.87
C ARG A 49 -6.47 -11.85 -8.29
N ALA A 50 -5.98 -12.91 -8.93
CA ALA A 50 -4.74 -13.58 -8.52
C ALA A 50 -3.53 -12.63 -8.61
N GLN A 51 -3.46 -11.81 -9.66
CA GLN A 51 -2.41 -10.80 -9.81
C GLN A 51 -2.53 -9.69 -8.76
N GLU A 52 -3.74 -9.22 -8.46
CA GLU A 52 -4.00 -8.24 -7.40
C GLU A 52 -3.56 -8.78 -6.02
N GLU A 53 -3.85 -10.05 -5.74
CA GLU A 53 -3.42 -10.70 -4.50
C GLU A 53 -1.89 -10.83 -4.41
N ALA A 54 -1.23 -11.16 -5.52
CA ALA A 54 0.23 -11.21 -5.59
C ALA A 54 0.86 -9.83 -5.34
N ARG A 55 0.34 -8.77 -5.98
CA ARG A 55 0.80 -7.38 -5.78
C ARG A 55 0.57 -6.92 -4.34
N SER A 56 -0.62 -7.16 -3.80
CA SER A 56 -0.96 -6.80 -2.41
C SER A 56 -0.03 -7.51 -1.41
N THR A 57 0.29 -8.78 -1.66
CA THR A 57 1.24 -9.54 -0.81
C THR A 57 2.65 -8.98 -0.90
N ALA A 58 3.12 -8.67 -2.11
CA ALA A 58 4.45 -8.08 -2.31
C ALA A 58 4.57 -6.69 -1.64
N LEU A 59 3.54 -5.85 -1.74
CA LEU A 59 3.49 -4.55 -1.07
C LEU A 59 3.56 -4.71 0.45
N ILE A 60 2.77 -5.62 1.04
CA ILE A 60 2.80 -5.91 2.48
C ILE A 60 4.20 -6.31 2.93
N GLU A 61 4.90 -7.15 2.18
CA GLU A 61 6.27 -7.56 2.51
C GLU A 61 7.26 -6.40 2.43
N ARG A 62 7.14 -5.50 1.44
CA ARG A 62 7.94 -4.26 1.37
C ARG A 62 7.67 -3.37 2.58
N LEU A 63 6.41 -3.15 2.94
CA LEU A 63 6.01 -2.30 4.05
C LEU A 63 6.46 -2.85 5.41
N LYS A 64 6.35 -4.18 5.63
CA LYS A 64 6.91 -4.84 6.82
C LYS A 64 8.40 -4.61 6.96
N LYS A 65 9.17 -4.71 5.86
CA LYS A 65 10.61 -4.43 5.87
C LYS A 65 10.90 -2.97 6.25
N ARG A 66 10.15 -2.01 5.72
CA ARG A 66 10.28 -0.58 6.10
C ARG A 66 9.94 -0.36 7.57
N ALA A 67 8.87 -0.99 8.07
CA ALA A 67 8.49 -0.94 9.49
C ALA A 67 9.57 -1.49 10.42
N GLN A 68 10.22 -2.58 10.05
CA GLN A 68 11.35 -3.12 10.81
C GLN A 68 12.56 -2.19 10.80
N GLN A 69 12.84 -1.54 9.67
CA GLN A 69 13.95 -0.59 9.55
C GLN A 69 13.72 0.68 10.37
N SER A 70 12.51 1.24 10.36
CA SER A 70 12.14 2.42 11.15
C SER A 70 12.22 2.12 12.66
N GLY A 71 11.73 0.95 13.09
CA GLY A 71 11.84 0.49 14.48
C GLY A 71 13.30 0.42 14.96
N ARG A 72 14.20 -0.19 14.18
CA ARG A 72 15.64 -0.27 14.48
C ARG A 72 16.34 1.10 14.48
N ALA A 73 15.94 2.01 13.60
CA ALA A 73 16.51 3.36 13.53
C ALA A 73 16.17 4.17 14.80
N ASN A 74 14.95 4.02 15.34
CA ASN A 74 14.54 4.68 16.57
C ASN A 74 15.24 4.10 17.81
N GLU A 75 15.44 2.79 17.87
CA GLU A 75 16.20 2.14 18.93
C GLU A 75 17.68 2.58 18.96
N THR A 76 18.31 2.68 17.79
CA THR A 76 19.71 3.13 17.66
C THR A 76 19.90 4.59 18.08
N LYS A 77 18.94 5.46 17.75
CA LYS A 77 18.94 6.88 18.18
C LYS A 77 18.78 7.01 19.70
N SER A 78 17.84 6.25 20.28
CA SER A 78 17.63 6.18 21.74
C SER A 78 18.90 5.76 22.48
N PHE A 79 19.57 4.71 21.98
CA PHE A 79 20.80 4.20 22.58
C PHE A 79 21.96 5.22 22.53
N ARG A 80 22.17 5.89 21.37
CA ARG A 80 23.20 6.95 21.25
C ARG A 80 22.92 8.15 22.15
N PHE A 81 21.65 8.53 22.32
CA PHE A 81 21.28 9.66 23.16
C PHE A 81 21.54 9.36 24.64
N LYS A 82 21.27 8.13 25.08
CA LYS A 82 21.52 7.67 26.45
C LYS A 82 23.03 7.60 26.76
N LYS A 83 23.86 7.17 25.79
CA LYS A 83 25.33 7.08 25.95
C LYS A 83 26.03 8.45 26.03
N ARG A 84 25.46 9.52 25.48
CA ARG A 84 26.04 10.87 25.52
C ARG A 84 25.69 11.66 26.79
N ARG A 85 24.81 11.10 27.65
CA ARG A 85 24.35 11.73 28.91
C ARG A 85 24.87 11.03 30.16
N SER A 86 25.71 10.00 30.01
CA SER A 86 26.42 9.31 31.09
C SER A 86 27.91 9.58 30.98
#